data_AF-A0A4S2QFC1-F1
#
_entry.id   AF-A0A4S2QFC1-F1
#
_cell.length_a   1.000
_cell.length_b   1.000
_cell.length_c   1.000
_cell.angle_alpha   90.00
_cell.angle_beta   90.00
_cell.angle_gamma   90.00
#
_symmetry.space_group_name_H-M   'P 1'
#
loop_
_entity.id
_entity.type
_entity.pdbx_description
1 polymer ?
#
loop_
_entity_poly.entity_id
_entity_poly.type
_entity_poly.pdbx_seq_one_letter_code
_entity_poly.pdbx_strand_id
1 'polypeptide(L)'
;MNKLTKITATALFTLFLAACDKAADKTADTAKPAEATAPVMTAEAQEKADYEKLVAWNQEQGAVQAQNQQKLQQALSAAAESKDENKAKAAVEEFNKSVQTSIASLDALDVKSDLISNAKNQTKEVLTLASQLLVAQANVKTEADQKAYAEKALELQNKMQSLAELGAQIEAKFNPEPAQPAAPNAEKPAAK
;
A
#
# COMPACT_ATOMS: atom_id res chain seq x y z
N MET A 1 -12.42 1.06 34.83
CA MET A 1 -13.07 0.03 33.99
C MET A 1 -12.52 0.17 32.58
N ASN A 2 -11.51 -0.62 32.19
CA ASN A 2 -10.93 -0.63 30.84
C ASN A 2 -11.02 -2.06 30.29
N LYS A 3 -11.97 -2.34 29.40
CA LYS A 3 -12.15 -3.69 28.81
C LYS A 3 -12.54 -3.71 27.33
N LEU A 4 -12.29 -2.66 26.53
CA LEU A 4 -12.72 -2.61 25.12
C LEU A 4 -11.64 -2.21 24.10
N THR A 5 -10.36 -2.40 24.41
CA THR A 5 -9.24 -2.08 23.48
C THR A 5 -8.40 -3.31 23.11
N LYS A 6 -9.01 -4.51 23.12
CA LYS A 6 -8.34 -5.78 22.82
C LYS A 6 -9.01 -6.59 21.69
N ILE A 7 -9.69 -5.93 20.76
CA ILE A 7 -10.01 -6.54 19.46
C ILE A 7 -8.99 -5.99 18.46
N THR A 8 -7.76 -6.43 18.70
CA THR A 8 -6.57 -6.18 17.88
C THR A 8 -6.71 -6.87 16.53
N ALA A 9 -6.07 -6.24 15.53
CA ALA A 9 -5.88 -6.56 14.11
C ALA A 9 -5.57 -8.03 13.70
N THR A 10 -5.68 -9.01 14.60
CA THR A 10 -5.41 -10.42 14.36
C THR A 10 -6.56 -11.17 13.68
N ALA A 11 -7.78 -10.61 13.65
CA ALA A 11 -8.95 -11.27 13.04
C ALA A 11 -8.96 -11.22 11.50
N LEU A 12 -8.36 -10.19 10.90
CA LEU A 12 -8.30 -10.04 9.44
C LEU A 12 -7.36 -11.06 8.79
N PHE A 13 -6.27 -11.45 9.48
CA PHE A 13 -5.31 -12.42 8.96
C PHE A 13 -5.83 -13.87 9.02
N THR A 14 -6.75 -14.18 9.94
CA THR A 14 -7.36 -15.52 10.06
C THR A 14 -8.47 -15.79 9.04
N LEU A 15 -9.15 -14.76 8.55
CA LEU A 15 -10.17 -14.91 7.49
C LEU A 15 -9.54 -15.21 6.12
N PHE A 16 -8.28 -14.82 5.89
CA PHE A 16 -7.56 -15.11 4.65
C PHE A 16 -7.13 -16.58 4.54
N LEU A 17 -6.81 -17.25 5.66
CA LEU A 17 -6.41 -18.66 5.68
C LEU A 17 -7.59 -19.63 5.52
N ALA A 18 -8.79 -19.25 5.97
CA ALA A 18 -9.98 -20.11 5.88
C ALA A 18 -10.58 -20.21 4.46
N ALA A 19 -10.15 -19.35 3.53
CA ALA A 19 -10.64 -19.32 2.15
C ALA A 19 -9.74 -20.06 1.14
N CYS A 20 -8.55 -20.52 1.54
CA CYS A 20 -7.66 -21.31 0.68
C CYS A 20 -7.81 -22.83 0.83
N ASP A 21 -8.72 -23.33 1.69
CA ASP A 21 -8.91 -24.76 1.94
C ASP A 21 -10.22 -25.33 1.34
N LYS A 22 -10.59 -24.91 0.12
CA LYS A 22 -11.72 -25.57 -0.57
C LYS A 22 -11.48 -25.80 -2.07
N ALA A 23 -11.11 -27.06 -2.32
CA ALA A 23 -11.35 -27.85 -3.53
C ALA A 23 -10.60 -27.47 -4.81
N ALA A 24 -9.43 -28.12 -4.95
CA ALA A 24 -9.09 -28.77 -6.19
C ALA A 24 -10.20 -29.77 -6.58
N ASP A 25 -10.82 -29.58 -7.75
CA ASP A 25 -11.42 -30.70 -8.48
C ASP A 25 -11.28 -30.46 -9.99
N LYS A 26 -11.14 -31.58 -10.67
CA LYS A 26 -10.47 -31.78 -11.95
C LYS A 26 -11.55 -32.14 -12.97
N THR A 27 -11.64 -31.42 -14.07
CA THR A 27 -12.38 -31.94 -15.23
C THR A 27 -11.67 -31.54 -16.52
N ALA A 28 -11.20 -32.59 -17.20
CA ALA A 28 -10.70 -32.53 -18.57
C ALA A 28 -11.89 -32.52 -19.54
N ASP A 29 -11.81 -31.70 -20.57
CA ASP A 29 -12.52 -31.93 -21.82
C ASP A 29 -11.61 -31.55 -23.00
N THR A 30 -11.62 -32.41 -24.01
CA THR A 30 -10.75 -32.42 -25.19
C THR A 30 -11.55 -32.01 -26.42
N ALA A 31 -11.18 -30.92 -27.12
CA ALA A 31 -11.42 -30.76 -28.56
C ALA A 31 -10.57 -29.63 -29.22
N LYS A 32 -9.63 -30.06 -30.09
CA LYS A 32 -9.09 -29.54 -31.39
C LYS A 32 -8.84 -28.01 -31.63
N PRO A 33 -7.74 -27.60 -32.32
CA PRO A 33 -7.20 -26.25 -32.26
C PRO A 33 -7.81 -25.26 -33.26
N ALA A 34 -8.09 -24.05 -32.77
CA ALA A 34 -8.34 -22.84 -33.54
C ALA A 34 -7.56 -21.69 -32.89
N GLU A 35 -7.12 -20.74 -33.72
CA GLU A 35 -6.16 -19.67 -33.44
C GLU A 35 -6.31 -18.96 -32.08
N ALA A 36 -5.16 -18.74 -31.45
CA ALA A 36 -5.03 -18.09 -30.15
C ALA A 36 -5.33 -16.58 -30.24
N THR A 37 -6.60 -16.21 -30.11
CA THR A 37 -6.97 -14.95 -29.47
C THR A 37 -7.15 -15.21 -27.99
N ALA A 38 -6.27 -14.65 -27.16
CA ALA A 38 -6.41 -14.69 -25.71
C ALA A 38 -7.82 -14.25 -25.30
N PRO A 39 -8.41 -14.85 -24.25
CA PRO A 39 -9.71 -14.39 -23.75
C PRO A 39 -9.59 -12.93 -23.35
N VAL A 40 -10.36 -12.06 -23.99
CA VAL A 40 -10.48 -10.65 -23.60
C VAL A 40 -11.19 -10.64 -22.25
N MET A 41 -10.45 -10.31 -21.19
CA MET A 41 -11.04 -10.11 -19.86
C MET A 41 -12.01 -8.92 -19.90
N THR A 42 -13.08 -8.96 -19.12
CA THR A 42 -13.95 -7.79 -18.95
C THR A 42 -13.16 -6.67 -18.25
N ALA A 43 -13.57 -5.42 -18.45
CA ALA A 43 -12.91 -4.28 -17.80
C ALA A 43 -12.90 -4.42 -16.27
N GLU A 44 -13.98 -4.93 -15.67
CA GLU A 44 -14.06 -5.18 -14.22
C GLU A 44 -13.11 -6.29 -13.76
N ALA A 45 -13.01 -7.39 -14.52
CA ALA A 45 -12.08 -8.48 -14.19
C ALA A 45 -10.61 -8.04 -14.35
N GLN A 46 -10.32 -7.23 -15.39
CA GLN A 46 -8.99 -6.63 -15.59
C GLN A 46 -8.63 -5.69 -14.44
N GLU A 47 -9.56 -4.84 -14.01
CA GLU A 47 -9.32 -3.91 -12.91
C GLU A 47 -9.11 -4.64 -11.57
N LYS A 48 -9.88 -5.69 -11.29
CA LYS A 48 -9.66 -6.55 -10.11
C LYS A 48 -8.29 -7.23 -10.15
N ALA A 49 -7.88 -7.74 -11.31
CA ALA A 49 -6.56 -8.35 -11.48
C ALA A 49 -5.43 -7.33 -11.26
N ASP A 50 -5.60 -6.09 -11.72
CA ASP A 50 -4.62 -5.02 -11.49
C ASP A 50 -4.57 -4.61 -10.02
N TYR A 51 -5.72 -4.56 -9.34
CA TYR A 51 -5.79 -4.35 -7.89
C TYR A 51 -5.03 -5.44 -7.13
N GLU A 52 -5.25 -6.72 -7.46
CA GLU A 52 -4.56 -7.85 -6.83
C GLU A 52 -3.03 -7.79 -7.02
N LYS A 53 -2.54 -7.34 -8.19
CA LYS A 53 -1.10 -7.08 -8.40
C LYS A 53 -0.55 -6.02 -7.45
N LEU A 54 -1.29 -4.92 -7.26
CA LEU A 54 -0.86 -3.84 -6.36
C LEU A 54 -0.86 -4.30 -4.89
N VAL A 55 -1.85 -5.09 -4.48
CA VAL A 55 -1.89 -5.71 -3.14
C VAL A 55 -0.69 -6.63 -2.95
N ALA A 56 -0.41 -7.52 -3.91
CA ALA A 56 0.73 -8.43 -3.85
C ALA A 56 2.05 -7.67 -3.73
N TRP A 57 2.27 -6.66 -4.58
CA TRP A 57 3.44 -5.78 -4.50
C TRP A 57 3.57 -5.13 -3.12
N ASN A 58 2.48 -4.61 -2.55
CA ASN A 58 2.51 -3.96 -1.25
C ASN A 58 2.89 -4.94 -0.12
N GLN A 59 2.40 -6.19 -0.19
CA GLN A 59 2.77 -7.22 0.78
C GLN A 59 4.27 -7.57 0.70
N GLU A 60 4.82 -7.68 -0.51
CA GLU A 60 6.26 -7.87 -0.72
C GLU A 60 7.08 -6.70 -0.17
N GLN A 61 6.59 -5.47 -0.35
CA GLN A 61 7.26 -4.27 0.17
C GLN A 61 7.29 -4.21 1.70
N GLY A 62 6.34 -4.83 2.42
CA GLY A 62 6.31 -4.80 3.89
C GLY A 62 7.61 -5.32 4.53
N ALA A 63 8.12 -6.47 4.06
CA ALA A 63 9.37 -7.04 4.55
C ALA A 63 10.59 -6.21 4.13
N VAL A 64 10.61 -5.73 2.88
CA VAL A 64 11.68 -4.89 2.33
C VAL A 64 11.79 -3.58 3.12
N GLN A 65 10.66 -2.93 3.40
CA GLN A 65 10.61 -1.67 4.13
C GLN A 65 11.08 -1.85 5.58
N ALA A 66 10.63 -2.91 6.25
CA ALA A 66 11.08 -3.23 7.62
C ALA A 66 12.60 -3.44 7.68
N GLN A 67 13.15 -4.20 6.74
CA GLN A 67 14.59 -4.44 6.65
C GLN A 67 15.37 -3.14 6.40
N ASN A 68 14.90 -2.29 5.49
CA ASN A 68 15.59 -1.05 5.14
C ASN A 68 15.51 -0.02 6.27
N GLN A 69 14.39 0.05 6.99
CA GLN A 69 14.27 0.88 8.20
C GLN A 69 15.23 0.43 9.31
N GLN A 70 15.34 -0.89 9.54
CA GLN A 70 16.29 -1.44 10.50
C GLN A 70 17.74 -1.10 10.13
N LYS A 71 18.12 -1.25 8.85
CA LYS A 71 19.45 -0.90 8.34
C LYS A 71 19.74 0.59 8.52
N LEU A 72 18.78 1.46 8.19
CA LEU A 72 18.91 2.91 8.38
C LEU A 72 19.15 3.23 9.86
N GLN A 73 18.35 2.67 10.77
CA GLN A 73 18.49 2.91 12.21
C GLN A 73 19.88 2.51 12.71
N GLN A 74 20.37 1.32 12.32
CA GLN A 74 21.72 0.86 12.69
C GLN A 74 22.82 1.80 12.17
N ALA A 75 22.72 2.22 10.92
CA ALA A 75 23.69 3.12 10.30
C ALA A 75 23.69 4.52 10.95
N LEU A 76 22.51 5.05 11.30
CA LEU A 76 22.37 6.31 12.02
C LEU A 76 22.91 6.23 13.46
N SER A 77 22.67 5.11 14.17
CA SER A 77 23.26 4.88 15.49
C SER A 77 24.79 4.85 15.44
N ALA A 78 25.37 4.14 14.47
CA ALA A 78 26.82 4.10 14.28
C ALA A 78 27.40 5.48 13.90
N ALA A 79 26.68 6.26 13.09
CA ALA A 79 27.06 7.63 12.76
C ALA A 79 27.04 8.54 14.01
N ALA A 80 26.04 8.39 14.88
CA ALA A 80 25.93 9.15 16.14
C ALA A 80 27.06 8.78 17.12
N GLU A 81 27.36 7.50 17.29
CA GLU A 81 28.47 7.02 18.13
C GLU A 81 29.83 7.57 17.67
N SER A 82 30.03 7.67 16.36
CA SER A 82 31.25 8.21 15.77
C SER A 82 31.22 9.73 15.55
N LYS A 83 30.12 10.41 15.90
CA LYS A 83 29.89 11.85 15.68
C LYS A 83 30.18 12.29 14.24
N ASP A 84 29.86 11.43 13.27
CA ASP A 84 30.20 11.60 11.86
C ASP A 84 28.93 11.92 11.06
N GLU A 85 28.71 13.21 10.82
CA GLU A 85 27.57 13.68 10.05
C GLU A 85 27.56 13.17 8.61
N ASN A 86 28.74 12.91 8.01
CA ASN A 86 28.81 12.39 6.65
C ASN A 86 28.34 10.94 6.59
N LYS A 87 28.58 10.14 7.64
CA LYS A 87 28.00 8.80 7.75
C LYS A 87 26.48 8.84 7.91
N ALA A 88 25.94 9.79 8.66
CA ALA A 88 24.49 9.94 8.79
C ALA A 88 23.85 10.28 7.43
N LYS A 89 24.47 11.18 6.66
CA LYS A 89 24.03 11.52 5.29
C LYS A 89 24.11 10.32 4.35
N ALA A 90 25.22 9.61 4.35
CA ALA A 90 25.40 8.41 3.54
C ALA A 90 24.36 7.32 3.87
N ALA A 91 24.00 7.16 5.15
CA ALA A 91 22.95 6.24 5.58
C ALA A 91 21.57 6.62 5.00
N VAL A 92 21.23 7.91 5.03
CA VAL A 92 19.99 8.44 4.44
C VAL A 92 20.00 8.26 2.92
N GLU A 93 21.10 8.55 2.24
CA GLU A 93 21.24 8.34 0.79
C GLU A 93 21.06 6.87 0.41
N GLU A 94 21.66 5.95 1.17
CA GLU A 94 21.54 4.51 0.92
C GLU A 94 20.10 4.01 1.14
N PHE A 95 19.45 4.48 2.21
CA PHE A 95 18.01 4.22 2.40
C PHE A 95 17.19 4.74 1.22
N ASN A 96 17.48 5.93 0.71
CA ASN A 96 16.75 6.48 -0.43
C ASN A 96 16.95 5.68 -1.71
N LYS A 97 18.14 5.09 -1.96
CA LYS A 97 18.30 4.16 -3.09
C LYS A 97 17.38 2.94 -2.96
N SER A 98 17.18 2.45 -1.74
CA SER A 98 16.24 1.35 -1.50
C SER A 98 14.79 1.75 -1.83
N VAL A 99 14.38 2.98 -1.48
CA VAL A 99 13.06 3.53 -1.85
C VAL A 99 12.94 3.67 -3.37
N GLN A 100 13.99 4.16 -4.06
CA GLN A 100 14.00 4.23 -5.53
C GLN A 100 13.89 2.85 -6.18
N THR A 101 14.45 1.81 -5.56
CA THR A 101 14.29 0.42 -6.01
C THR A 101 12.84 -0.05 -5.87
N SER A 102 12.17 0.27 -4.75
CA SER A 102 10.74 0.00 -4.55
C SER A 102 9.86 0.78 -5.54
N ILE A 103 10.21 2.03 -5.87
CA ILE A 103 9.51 2.81 -6.90
C ILE A 103 9.68 2.16 -8.27
N ALA A 104 10.89 1.71 -8.62
CA ALA A 104 11.13 1.03 -9.89
C ALA A 104 10.35 -0.29 -9.99
N SER A 105 10.23 -1.06 -8.89
CA SER A 105 9.42 -2.28 -8.89
C SER A 105 7.92 -1.98 -8.98
N LEU A 106 7.46 -0.87 -8.41
CA LEU A 106 6.08 -0.38 -8.57
C LEU A 106 5.80 0.02 -10.02
N ASP A 107 6.70 0.79 -10.65
CA ASP A 107 6.55 1.22 -12.03
C ASP A 107 6.50 0.04 -13.01
N ALA A 108 7.24 -1.04 -12.71
CA ALA A 108 7.25 -2.28 -13.48
C ALA A 108 5.94 -3.08 -13.43
N LEU A 109 4.99 -2.76 -12.53
CA LEU A 109 3.68 -3.40 -12.52
C LEU A 109 2.87 -3.00 -13.78
N ASP A 110 2.52 -4.01 -14.58
CA ASP A 110 1.57 -3.88 -15.68
C ASP A 110 0.17 -3.68 -15.12
N VAL A 111 -0.31 -2.44 -15.14
CA VAL A 111 -1.63 -2.01 -14.67
C VAL A 111 -2.31 -1.29 -15.83
N LYS A 112 -3.53 -1.70 -16.15
CA LYS A 112 -4.30 -1.21 -17.30
C LYS A 112 -5.52 -0.39 -16.89
N SER A 113 -6.09 -0.62 -15.71
CA SER A 113 -7.17 0.21 -15.18
C SER A 113 -6.69 1.62 -14.85
N ASP A 114 -7.48 2.63 -15.23
CA ASP A 114 -7.27 4.02 -14.86
C ASP A 114 -7.28 4.25 -13.34
N LEU A 115 -8.21 3.59 -12.63
CA LEU A 115 -8.35 3.72 -11.17
C LEU A 115 -7.10 3.20 -10.45
N ILE A 116 -6.65 2.00 -10.83
CA ILE A 116 -5.47 1.38 -10.21
C ILE A 116 -4.18 2.06 -10.67
N SER A 117 -4.11 2.54 -11.92
CA SER A 117 -3.00 3.33 -12.43
C SER A 117 -2.84 4.65 -11.65
N ASN A 118 -3.96 5.32 -11.34
CA ASN A 118 -3.95 6.51 -10.49
C ASN A 118 -3.41 6.19 -9.08
N ALA A 119 -3.85 5.09 -8.47
CA ALA A 119 -3.35 4.66 -7.16
C ALA A 119 -1.85 4.34 -7.18
N LYS A 120 -1.38 3.65 -8.24
CA LYS A 120 0.04 3.38 -8.48
C LYS A 120 0.85 4.67 -8.54
N ASN A 121 0.39 5.63 -9.33
CA ASN A 121 1.08 6.91 -9.51
C ASN A 121 1.12 7.74 -8.22
N GLN A 122 0.00 7.86 -7.50
CA GLN A 122 -0.03 8.57 -6.22
C GLN A 122 0.88 7.91 -5.17
N THR A 123 0.91 6.57 -5.12
CA THR A 123 1.85 5.82 -4.26
C THR A 123 3.30 6.17 -4.60
N LYS A 124 3.66 6.20 -5.90
CA LYS A 124 4.99 6.61 -6.34
C LYS A 124 5.33 8.04 -5.91
N GLU A 125 4.41 8.98 -6.07
CA GLU A 125 4.64 10.37 -5.70
C GLU A 125 4.85 10.52 -4.18
N VAL A 126 4.07 9.82 -3.36
CA VAL A 126 4.26 9.77 -1.90
C VAL A 126 5.63 9.22 -1.53
N LEU A 127 6.04 8.08 -2.12
CA LEU A 127 7.37 7.49 -1.88
C LEU A 127 8.50 8.43 -2.32
N THR A 128 8.32 9.09 -3.47
CA THR A 128 9.28 10.06 -4.01
C THR A 128 9.44 11.25 -3.07
N LEU A 129 8.34 11.89 -2.68
CA LEU A 129 8.38 13.04 -1.77
C LEU A 129 8.95 12.67 -0.41
N ALA A 130 8.55 11.52 0.17
CA ALA A 130 9.09 11.06 1.44
C ALA A 130 10.62 10.85 1.37
N SER A 131 11.12 10.24 0.28
CA SER A 131 12.57 10.07 0.07
C SER A 131 13.31 11.40 -0.05
N GLN A 132 12.75 12.35 -0.82
CA GLN A 132 13.32 13.70 -0.96
C GLN A 132 13.31 14.46 0.37
N LEU A 133 12.26 14.29 1.18
CA LEU A 133 12.13 14.96 2.47
C LEU A 133 13.20 14.46 3.45
N LEU A 134 13.50 13.16 3.46
CA LEU A 134 14.61 12.60 4.25
C LEU A 134 15.97 13.16 3.82
N VAL A 135 16.24 13.25 2.50
CA VAL A 135 17.48 13.90 2.00
C VAL A 135 17.54 15.35 2.43
N ALA A 136 16.43 16.09 2.27
CA ALA A 136 16.34 17.49 2.64
C ALA A 136 16.63 17.66 4.13
N GLN A 137 16.00 16.86 5.00
CA GLN A 137 16.22 16.88 6.45
C GLN A 137 17.69 16.75 6.83
N ALA A 138 18.40 15.81 6.19
CA ALA A 138 19.83 15.59 6.43
C ALA A 138 20.72 16.76 5.98
N ASN A 139 20.19 17.68 5.17
CA ASN A 139 20.93 18.79 4.58
C ASN A 139 20.41 20.18 4.96
N VAL A 140 19.39 20.28 5.83
CA VAL A 140 18.88 21.57 6.32
C VAL A 140 19.99 22.32 7.07
N LYS A 141 20.33 23.53 6.60
CA LYS A 141 21.32 24.40 7.26
C LYS A 141 20.82 25.82 7.44
N THR A 142 19.94 26.27 6.56
CA THR A 142 19.46 27.65 6.49
C THR A 142 17.95 27.73 6.71
N GLU A 143 17.45 28.93 6.98
CA GLU A 143 15.99 29.19 7.03
C GLU A 143 15.31 28.90 5.69
N ALA A 144 16.01 29.13 4.57
CA ALA A 144 15.50 28.79 3.23
C ALA A 144 15.31 27.27 3.09
N ASP A 145 16.27 26.46 3.58
CA ASP A 145 16.15 25.00 3.58
C ASP A 145 15.01 24.53 4.47
N GLN A 146 14.81 25.17 5.64
CA GLN A 146 13.70 24.86 6.55
C GLN A 146 12.35 25.15 5.88
N LYS A 147 12.23 26.28 5.18
CA LYS A 147 11.01 26.61 4.44
C LYS A 147 10.72 25.61 3.32
N ALA A 148 11.74 25.29 2.51
CA ALA A 148 11.60 24.30 1.44
C ALA A 148 11.24 22.90 1.98
N TYR A 149 11.81 22.52 3.13
CA TYR A 149 11.45 21.29 3.83
C TYR A 149 9.97 21.31 4.27
N ALA A 150 9.51 22.40 4.88
CA ALA A 150 8.14 22.54 5.35
C ALA A 150 7.12 22.49 4.19
N GLU A 151 7.42 23.14 3.07
CA GLU A 151 6.58 23.10 1.86
C GLU A 151 6.45 21.68 1.32
N LYS A 152 7.57 20.94 1.21
CA LYS A 152 7.56 19.53 0.79
C LYS A 152 6.84 18.62 1.80
N ALA A 153 6.97 18.88 3.09
CA ALA A 153 6.27 18.12 4.12
C ALA A 153 4.74 18.31 4.02
N LEU A 154 4.29 19.54 3.74
CA LEU A 154 2.88 19.82 3.50
C LEU A 154 2.38 19.15 2.21
N GLU A 155 3.17 19.19 1.14
CA GLU A 155 2.84 18.48 -0.10
C GLU A 155 2.70 16.97 0.13
N LEU A 156 3.65 16.37 0.85
CA LEU A 156 3.60 14.95 1.23
C LEU A 156 2.33 14.64 2.03
N GLN A 157 1.98 15.48 3.01
CA GLN A 157 0.75 15.31 3.80
C GLN A 157 -0.50 15.30 2.91
N ASN A 158 -0.62 16.26 1.99
CA ASN A 158 -1.74 16.35 1.07
C ASN A 158 -1.83 15.12 0.16
N LYS A 159 -0.71 14.65 -0.40
CA LYS A 159 -0.69 13.45 -1.24
C LYS A 159 -1.03 12.18 -0.47
N MET A 160 -0.57 12.06 0.79
CA MET A 160 -0.95 10.94 1.65
C MET A 160 -2.45 10.93 1.93
N GLN A 161 -3.07 12.09 2.13
CA GLN A 161 -4.52 12.19 2.32
C GLN A 161 -5.28 11.78 1.05
N SER A 162 -4.91 12.30 -0.12
CA SER A 162 -5.54 11.90 -1.38
C SER A 162 -5.38 10.41 -1.67
N LEU A 163 -4.21 9.83 -1.36
CA LEU A 163 -3.97 8.40 -1.51
C LEU A 163 -4.83 7.57 -0.55
N ALA A 164 -5.05 8.03 0.68
CA ALA A 164 -5.93 7.36 1.63
C ALA A 164 -7.40 7.37 1.17
N GLU A 165 -7.88 8.50 0.65
CA GLU A 165 -9.23 8.62 0.07
C GLU A 165 -9.40 7.72 -1.16
N LEU A 166 -8.38 7.64 -2.01
CA LEU A 166 -8.38 6.74 -3.16
C LEU A 166 -8.35 5.26 -2.72
N GLY A 167 -7.55 4.94 -1.71
CA GLY A 167 -7.50 3.60 -1.11
C GLY A 167 -8.85 3.17 -0.57
N ALA A 168 -9.56 4.06 0.13
CA ALA A 168 -10.91 3.78 0.64
C ALA A 168 -11.92 3.53 -0.50
N GLN A 169 -11.84 4.29 -1.61
CA GLN A 169 -12.69 4.06 -2.79
C GLN A 169 -12.42 2.71 -3.45
N ILE A 170 -11.15 2.29 -3.53
CA ILE A 170 -10.74 1.00 -4.09
C ILE A 170 -11.20 -0.15 -3.18
N GLU A 171 -10.98 -0.05 -1.87
CA GLU A 171 -11.46 -1.04 -0.89
C GLU A 171 -12.98 -1.20 -0.94
N ALA A 172 -13.73 -0.10 -0.95
CA ALA A 172 -15.19 -0.16 -1.06
C ALA A 172 -15.66 -0.87 -2.35
N LYS A 173 -14.87 -0.81 -3.44
CA LYS A 173 -15.18 -1.46 -4.71
C LYS A 173 -14.85 -2.95 -4.71
N PHE A 174 -13.69 -3.34 -4.19
CA PHE A 174 -13.18 -4.72 -4.31
C PHE A 174 -13.36 -5.58 -3.06
N ASN A 175 -13.59 -4.95 -1.92
CA ASN A 175 -13.76 -5.59 -0.63
C ASN A 175 -14.88 -4.90 0.18
N PRO A 176 -16.11 -4.84 -0.37
CA PRO A 176 -17.22 -4.18 0.30
C PRO A 176 -17.47 -4.84 1.67
N GLU A 177 -17.69 -4.03 2.71
CA GLU A 177 -18.14 -4.57 4.00
C GLU A 177 -19.38 -5.46 3.79
N PRO A 178 -19.45 -6.62 4.44
CA PRO A 178 -20.64 -7.46 4.37
C PRO A 178 -21.84 -6.63 4.83
N ALA A 179 -22.86 -6.53 3.97
CA ALA A 179 -24.07 -5.80 4.29
C ALA A 179 -24.59 -6.23 5.66
N GLN A 180 -24.56 -5.31 6.64
CA GLN A 180 -25.13 -5.55 7.95
C GLN A 180 -26.59 -5.98 7.72
N PRO A 181 -27.06 -7.11 8.29
CA PRO A 181 -28.45 -7.49 8.18
C PRO A 181 -29.29 -6.30 8.62
N ALA A 182 -30.20 -5.84 7.76
CA ALA A 182 -31.15 -4.81 8.14
C ALA A 182 -31.81 -5.27 9.43
N ALA A 183 -31.62 -4.52 10.51
CA ALA A 183 -32.30 -4.81 11.77
C ALA A 183 -33.79 -4.93 11.43
N PRO A 184 -34.45 -6.06 11.78
CA PRO A 184 -35.86 -6.21 11.46
C PRO A 184 -36.58 -5.02 12.10
N ASN A 185 -37.23 -4.22 11.24
CA ASN A 185 -38.07 -3.12 11.68
C ASN A 185 -38.96 -3.66 12.79
N ALA A 186 -38.82 -3.11 13.99
CA ALA A 186 -39.70 -3.40 15.10
C ALA A 186 -41.12 -3.08 14.65
N GLU A 187 -41.85 -4.14 14.31
CA GLU A 187 -43.25 -4.11 13.97
C GLU A 187 -43.96 -3.43 15.13
N LYS A 188 -44.45 -2.22 14.87
CA LYS A 188 -45.24 -1.43 15.81
C LYS A 188 -46.42 -2.31 16.24
N PRO A 189 -46.60 -2.65 17.52
CA PRO A 189 -47.73 -3.46 17.92
C PRO A 189 -49.01 -2.66 17.66
N ALA A 190 -49.85 -3.21 16.79
CA ALA A 190 -51.22 -2.80 16.63
C ALA A 190 -52.07 -3.37 17.79
N ALA A 191 -53.11 -2.61 18.12
CA ALA A 191 -54.22 -2.91 19.04
C ALA A 191 -53.92 -2.68 20.54
N LYS A 192 -54.83 -2.08 21.31
CA LYS A 192 -56.30 -2.07 21.16
C LYS A 192 -56.92 -0.85 21.84
#